data_AF-A0A357ZJY5-F1
#
_entry.id   AF-A0A357ZJY5-F1
#
_cell.length_a   1.000
_cell.length_b   1.000
_cell.length_c   1.000
_cell.angle_alpha   90.00
_cell.angle_beta   90.00
_cell.angle_gamma   90.00
#
_symmetry.space_group_name_H-M   'P 1'
#
loop_
_entity.id
_entity.type
_entity.pdbx_description
1 polymer ?
#
loop_
_entity_poly.entity_id
_entity_poly.type
_entity_poly.pdbx_seq_one_letter_code
_entity_poly.pdbx_strand_id
1 'polypeptide(L)' 'MRRYSNRQRQEVSLSGLVGNAVYEGDLGQFAPLLAYASQVNIGKQTLFGLGRMEIEI' A
#
# COMPACT_ATOMS: atom_id res chain seq x y z
N MET A 1 -0.60 0.03 15.07
CA MET A 1 -0.03 1.38 15.32
C MET A 1 -1.14 2.42 15.25
N ARG A 2 -1.18 3.39 16.17
CA ARG A 2 -2.14 4.51 16.17
C ARG A 2 -1.34 5.80 16.13
N ARG A 3 -1.80 6.81 15.38
CA ARG A 3 -1.20 8.15 15.38
C ARG A 3 -2.20 9.17 15.88
N TYR A 4 -1.74 10.17 16.62
CA TYR A 4 -2.58 11.31 16.98
C TYR A 4 -2.57 12.35 15.85
N SER A 5 -3.74 12.71 15.32
CA SER A 5 -3.87 13.74 14.29
C SER A 5 -4.04 15.10 14.95
N ASN A 6 -3.01 15.95 14.93
CA ASN A 6 -3.10 17.31 15.49
C ASN A 6 -4.19 18.17 14.81
N ARG A 7 -4.45 17.95 13.52
CA ARG A 7 -5.49 18.68 12.77
C ARG A 7 -6.91 18.29 13.20
N GLN A 8 -7.15 17.02 13.50
CA GLN A 8 -8.47 16.51 13.88
C GLN A 8 -8.61 16.29 15.39
N ARG A 9 -7.52 16.52 16.15
CA ARG A 9 -7.38 16.28 17.60
C ARG A 9 -7.91 14.91 18.06
N GLN A 10 -7.59 13.87 17.30
CA GLN A 10 -8.03 12.49 17.58
C GLN A 10 -6.97 11.45 17.25
N GLU A 11 -7.04 10.30 17.93
CA GLU A 11 -6.29 9.11 17.50
C GLU A 11 -6.87 8.53 16.21
N VAL A 12 -5.99 8.29 15.24
CA VAL A 12 -6.32 7.68 13.95
C VAL A 12 -5.59 6.36 13.87
N SER A 13 -6.32 5.29 13.54
CA SER A 13 -5.70 4.00 13.27
C SER A 13 -4.87 4.09 11.99
N LEU A 14 -3.64 3.60 12.05
CA LEU A 14 -2.82 3.34 10.86
C LEU A 14 -3.05 1.89 10.41
N SER A 15 -4.31 1.47 10.41
CA SER A 15 -4.73 0.13 9.98
C SER A 15 -4.94 0.14 8.46
N GLY A 16 -4.43 -0.90 7.80
CA GLY A 16 -4.60 -1.12 6.36
C GLY A 16 -4.56 -2.62 6.05
N LEU A 17 -4.66 -2.96 4.77
CA LEU A 17 -4.47 -4.34 4.32
C LEU A 17 -3.00 -4.73 4.50
N VAL A 18 -2.75 -5.88 5.12
CA VAL A 18 -1.41 -6.47 5.27
C VAL A 18 -1.54 -7.97 5.01
N GLY A 19 -0.67 -8.50 4.16
CA GLY A 19 -0.67 -9.89 3.76
C GLY A 19 -0.29 -10.05 2.29
N ASN A 20 -0.48 -11.26 1.78
CA ASN A 20 -0.19 -11.61 0.40
C ASN A 20 -1.50 -11.83 -0.36
N ALA A 21 -1.51 -11.47 -1.64
CA ALA A 21 -2.61 -11.74 -2.56
C ALA A 21 -2.04 -12.41 -3.81
N VAL A 22 -2.65 -13.52 -4.22
CA VAL A 22 -2.25 -14.29 -5.41
C VAL A 22 -3.31 -14.05 -6.48
N TYR A 23 -2.83 -13.75 -7.69
CA TYR A 23 -3.68 -13.49 -8.85
C TYR A 23 -3.24 -14.40 -10.01
N GLU A 24 -4.21 -14.89 -10.78
CA GLU A 24 -3.97 -15.81 -11.91
C GLU A 24 -4.73 -15.32 -13.15
N GLY A 25 -4.13 -15.53 -14.34
CA GLY A 25 -4.72 -15.15 -15.64
C GLY A 25 -3.77 -14.35 -16.53
N ASP A 26 -4.32 -13.63 -17.52
CA ASP A 26 -3.55 -12.71 -18.36
C ASP A 26 -3.28 -11.40 -17.62
N LEU A 27 -2.14 -11.37 -16.90
CA LEU A 27 -1.74 -10.25 -16.06
C LEU A 27 -0.65 -9.36 -16.71
N GLY A 28 -0.26 -9.66 -17.95
CA GLY A 28 0.86 -8.99 -18.61
C GLY A 28 0.70 -7.47 -18.68
N GLN A 29 -0.52 -7.00 -18.94
CA GLN A 29 -0.83 -5.57 -18.98
C GLN A 29 -0.66 -4.84 -17.64
N PHE A 30 -0.72 -5.56 -16.51
CA PHE A 30 -0.61 -4.99 -15.17
C PHE A 30 0.82 -5.03 -14.63
N ALA A 31 1.69 -5.89 -15.17
CA ALA A 31 3.08 -6.01 -14.76
C ALA A 31 3.82 -4.65 -14.64
N PRO A 32 3.75 -3.71 -15.60
CA PRO A 32 4.43 -2.41 -15.46
C PRO A 32 3.84 -1.55 -14.34
N LEU A 33 2.51 -1.59 -14.14
CA LEU A 33 1.84 -0.84 -13.07
C LEU A 33 2.20 -1.40 -11.69
N LEU A 34 2.23 -2.72 -11.57
CA LEU A 34 2.64 -3.41 -10.35
C LEU A 34 4.12 -3.08 -10.05
N ALA A 35 5.02 -3.22 -11.02
CA ALA A 35 6.43 -2.89 -10.83
C ALA A 35 6.65 -1.42 -10.41
N TYR A 36 5.85 -0.49 -10.93
CA TYR A 36 5.88 0.89 -10.47
C TYR A 36 5.37 1.03 -9.02
N ALA A 37 4.26 0.36 -8.69
CA ALA A 37 3.67 0.39 -7.36
C ALA A 37 4.61 -0.10 -6.25
N SER A 38 5.51 -1.06 -6.53
CA SER A 38 6.51 -1.51 -5.55
C SER A 38 7.56 -0.44 -5.22
N GLN A 39 7.79 0.52 -6.13
CA GLN A 39 8.75 1.60 -5.92
C GLN A 39 8.16 2.81 -5.16
N VAL A 40 6.89 3.13 -5.42
CA VAL A 40 6.27 4.37 -4.91
C VAL A 40 5.33 4.18 -3.74
N ASN A 41 5.03 2.93 -3.38
CA ASN A 41 3.96 2.53 -2.46
C ASN A 41 2.56 2.90 -2.99
N ILE A 42 1.52 2.25 -2.48
CA ILE A 42 0.15 2.44 -2.95
C ILE A 42 -0.83 2.92 -1.87
N GLY A 43 -1.86 3.62 -2.31
CA GLY A 43 -2.95 4.08 -1.44
C GLY A 43 -2.66 5.41 -0.74
N LYS A 44 -3.22 5.59 0.45
CA LYS A 44 -3.18 6.86 1.18
C LYS A 44 -1.95 6.92 2.09
N GLN A 45 -1.36 8.10 2.25
CA GLN A 45 -0.26 8.34 3.20
C GLN A 45 1.04 7.57 2.89
N THR A 46 1.33 7.34 1.61
CA THR A 46 2.58 6.69 1.15
C THR A 46 3.85 7.41 1.62
N LEU A 47 3.80 8.74 1.78
CA LEU A 47 4.88 9.55 2.37
C LEU A 47 5.25 9.16 3.81
N PHE A 48 4.32 8.54 4.55
CA PHE A 48 4.57 8.03 5.90
C PHE A 48 5.04 6.57 5.90
N GLY A 49 5.38 6.02 4.72
CA GLY A 49 5.86 4.65 4.56
C GLY A 49 4.76 3.57 4.54
N LEU A 50 3.49 3.97 4.42
CA LEU A 50 2.36 3.04 4.29
C LEU A 50 2.19 2.56 2.85
N GLY A 51 1.56 1.40 2.69
CA GLY A 51 1.21 0.87 1.37
C GLY A 51 2.38 0.27 0.60
N ARG A 52 3.44 -0.14 1.31
CA ARG A 52 4.53 -0.92 0.73
C ARG A 52 4.00 -2.26 0.22
N MET A 53 4.52 -2.68 -0.91
CA MET A 53 4.18 -3.94 -1.54
C MET A 53 5.38 -4.42 -2.36
N GLU A 54 5.53 -5.73 -2.42
CA GLU A 54 6.51 -6.42 -3.25
C GLU A 54 5.76 -7.35 -4.21
N ILE A 55 6.41 -7.71 -5.31
CA ILE A 55 5.82 -8.54 -6.35
C ILE A 55 6.74 -9.72 -6.59
N GLU A 56 6.13 -10.89 -6.66
CA GLU A 56 6.75 -12.15 -7.04
C GLU A 56 5.97 -12.67 -8.25
N ILE A 57 6.69 -13.03 -9.32
CA ILE A 57 6.13 -13.47 -10.62
C ILE A 57 6.57 -14.91 -10.88
#